data_AF-A0A8J7MNY0-F1
#
_entry.id   AF-A0A8J7MNY0-F1
#
_cell.length_a   1.000
_cell.length_b   1.000
_cell.length_c   1.000
_cell.angle_alpha   90.00
_cell.angle_beta   90.00
_cell.angle_gamma   90.00
#
_symmetry.space_group_name_H-M   'P 1'
#
loop_
_entity.id
_entity.type
_entity.pdbx_description
1 polymer ?
#
loop_
_entity_poly.entity_id
_entity_poly.type
_entity_poly.pdbx_seq_one_letter_code
_entity_poly.pdbx_strand_id
1 'polypeptide(L)'
;MAIMNHGRLVYQGTPQKGIDELQGKVWQKMIERNEVEAYQSKYYVISDKLIAGKPLIHILDEANPENGFEAIAPSIEDVFFSKIKKTSEANLSL
;
A
#
# COMPACT_ATOMS: atom_id res chain seq x y z
N MET A 1 -0.57 18.99 -2.30
CA MET A 1 -0.16 17.82 -3.11
C MET A 1 -1.34 17.35 -3.94
N ALA A 2 -1.06 16.89 -5.15
CA ALA A 2 -2.02 16.23 -6.02
C ALA A 2 -1.38 14.93 -6.52
N ILE A 3 -2.16 13.84 -6.59
CA ILE A 3 -1.72 12.59 -7.20
C ILE A 3 -2.56 12.39 -8.46
N MET A 4 -1.88 12.20 -9.58
CA MET A 4 -2.49 11.93 -10.88
C MET A 4 -2.23 10.47 -11.25
N ASN A 5 -3.25 9.76 -11.74
CA ASN A 5 -3.13 8.42 -12.29
C ASN A 5 -3.87 8.37 -13.63
N HIS A 6 -3.20 7.92 -14.70
CA HIS A 6 -3.75 7.88 -16.07
C HIS A 6 -4.47 9.17 -16.51
N GLY A 7 -3.85 10.33 -16.24
CA GLY A 7 -4.41 11.63 -16.62
C GLY A 7 -5.61 12.09 -15.76
N ARG A 8 -5.96 11.37 -14.69
CA ARG A 8 -7.03 11.72 -13.75
C ARG A 8 -6.47 12.07 -12.39
N LEU A 9 -7.05 13.10 -11.75
CA LEU A 9 -6.72 13.46 -10.37
C LEU A 9 -7.37 12.46 -9.42
N VAL A 10 -6.55 11.67 -8.72
CA VAL A 10 -7.01 10.63 -7.78
C VAL A 10 -6.88 11.02 -6.32
N TYR A 11 -6.13 12.10 -6.05
CA TYR A 11 -6.02 12.69 -4.72
C TYR A 11 -5.63 14.16 -4.82
N GLN A 12 -6.22 14.99 -3.97
CA GLN A 12 -5.83 16.38 -3.78
C GLN A 12 -5.92 16.73 -2.29
N GLY A 13 -4.81 17.19 -1.72
CA GLY A 13 -4.73 17.46 -0.29
C GLY A 13 -3.30 17.71 0.19
N THR A 14 -3.12 17.87 1.49
CA THR A 14 -1.79 17.93 2.10
C THR A 14 -1.24 16.52 2.28
N PRO A 15 0.08 16.30 2.18
CA PRO A 15 0.67 15.00 2.47
C PRO A 15 0.27 14.47 3.86
N GLN A 16 0.25 15.35 4.87
CA GLN A 16 -0.14 14.99 6.23
C GLN A 16 -1.54 14.41 6.31
N LYS A 17 -2.53 15.03 5.64
CA LYS A 17 -3.90 14.49 5.62
C LYS A 17 -3.94 13.07 5.04
N GLY A 18 -3.15 12.81 3.99
CA GLY A 18 -3.04 11.46 3.43
C GLY A 18 -2.43 10.46 4.40
N ILE A 19 -1.39 10.86 5.15
CA ILE A 19 -0.77 10.03 6.19
C ILE A 19 -1.78 9.74 7.30
N ASP A 20 -2.49 10.77 7.77
CA ASP A 20 -3.50 10.63 8.83
C ASP A 20 -4.63 9.66 8.42
N GLU A 21 -5.03 9.65 7.14
CA GLU A 21 -6.03 8.71 6.60
C GLU A 21 -5.58 7.24 6.66
N LEU A 22 -4.27 6.97 6.69
CA LEU A 22 -3.68 5.63 6.73
C LEU A 22 -3.22 5.23 8.14
N GLN A 23 -3.33 6.13 9.13
CA GLN A 23 -2.80 5.90 10.46
C GLN A 23 -3.43 4.65 11.09
N GLY A 24 -2.57 3.73 11.57
CA GLY A 24 -3.01 2.47 12.18
C GLY A 24 -3.41 1.38 11.19
N LYS A 25 -3.24 1.60 9.88
CA LYS A 25 -3.70 0.66 8.83
C LYS A 25 -2.57 0.11 7.95
N VAL A 26 -1.34 0.59 8.14
CA VAL A 26 -0.20 0.17 7.33
C VAL A 26 0.60 -0.87 8.09
N TRP A 27 0.79 -2.01 7.43
CA TRP A 27 1.50 -3.15 7.97
C TRP A 27 2.61 -3.56 7.00
N GLN A 28 3.77 -3.93 7.53
CA GLN A 28 4.89 -4.39 6.71
C GLN A 28 5.25 -5.85 7.00
N LYS A 29 5.83 -6.51 6.00
CA LYS A 29 6.45 -7.83 6.19
C LYS A 29 7.55 -8.07 5.17
N MET A 30 8.67 -8.63 5.63
CA MET A 30 9.68 -9.21 4.74
C MET A 30 9.25 -10.61 4.31
N ILE A 31 9.23 -10.87 3.02
CA ILE A 31 8.83 -12.17 2.44
C ILE A 31 9.92 -12.70 1.50
N GLU A 32 9.77 -13.94 1.05
CA GLU A 32 10.59 -14.50 -0.02
C GLU A 32 10.06 -14.10 -1.41
N ARG A 33 10.94 -14.06 -2.41
CA ARG A 33 10.58 -13.62 -3.77
C ARG A 33 9.47 -14.45 -4.42
N ASN A 34 9.45 -15.76 -4.14
CA ASN A 34 8.44 -16.68 -4.66
C ASN A 34 7.09 -16.57 -3.95
N GLU A 35 6.99 -15.79 -2.86
CA GLU A 35 5.73 -15.60 -2.12
C GLU A 35 4.95 -14.37 -2.58
N VAL A 36 5.57 -13.45 -3.34
CA VAL A 36 4.98 -12.14 -3.70
C VAL A 36 3.58 -12.28 -4.30
N GLU A 37 3.40 -13.16 -5.28
CA GLU A 37 2.11 -13.37 -5.95
C GLU A 37 1.02 -13.90 -4.98
N ALA A 38 1.41 -14.80 -4.07
CA ALA A 38 0.50 -15.33 -3.06
C ALA A 38 0.06 -14.25 -2.07
N TYR A 39 0.97 -13.37 -1.64
CA TYR A 39 0.64 -12.25 -0.76
C TYR A 39 -0.19 -11.19 -1.49
N GLN A 40 0.12 -10.88 -2.75
CA GLN A 40 -0.69 -9.95 -3.57
C GLN A 40 -2.12 -10.44 -3.79
N SER A 41 -2.32 -11.76 -3.85
CA SER A 41 -3.65 -12.37 -4.00
C SER A 41 -4.44 -12.39 -2.68
N LYS A 42 -3.74 -12.44 -1.53
CA LYS A 42 -4.37 -12.57 -0.20
C LYS A 42 -4.58 -11.24 0.53
N TYR A 43 -3.69 -10.27 0.32
CA TYR A 43 -3.68 -9.01 1.06
C TYR A 43 -3.72 -7.82 0.12
N TYR A 44 -4.13 -6.67 0.66
CA TYR A 44 -4.07 -5.40 -0.06
C TYR A 44 -2.65 -4.83 -0.12
N VAL A 45 -1.76 -5.48 -0.88
CA VAL A 45 -0.36 -5.04 -1.03
C VAL A 45 -0.29 -3.73 -1.80
N ILE A 46 0.08 -2.63 -1.16
CA ILE A 46 0.19 -1.32 -1.80
C ILE A 46 1.58 -1.07 -2.39
N SER A 47 2.63 -1.66 -1.81
CA SER A 47 3.98 -1.54 -2.35
C SER A 47 4.80 -2.77 -2.00
N ASP A 48 5.78 -3.07 -2.86
CA ASP A 48 6.82 -4.05 -2.62
C ASP A 48 8.16 -3.47 -3.09
N LYS A 49 9.14 -3.44 -2.17
CA LYS A 49 10.50 -2.98 -2.50
C LYS A 49 11.53 -3.99 -2.04
N LEU A 50 12.62 -4.11 -2.78
CA LEU A 50 13.68 -5.04 -2.44
C LEU A 50 14.63 -4.41 -1.40
N ILE A 51 14.76 -5.05 -0.25
CA ILE A 51 15.72 -4.71 0.80
C ILE A 51 16.64 -5.92 1.01
N ALA A 52 17.94 -5.73 0.80
CA ALA A 52 18.93 -6.82 0.89
C ALA A 52 18.55 -8.08 0.09
N GLY A 53 17.91 -7.91 -1.07
CA GLY A 53 17.51 -8.99 -1.97
C GLY A 53 16.16 -9.63 -1.68
N LYS A 54 15.50 -9.29 -0.57
CA LYS A 54 14.17 -9.79 -0.18
C LYS A 54 13.09 -8.71 -0.36
N PRO A 55 11.87 -9.05 -0.83
CA PRO A 55 10.77 -8.09 -0.86
C PRO A 55 10.29 -7.72 0.55
N LEU A 56 10.29 -6.43 0.84
CA LEU A 56 9.54 -5.82 1.93
C LEU A 56 8.23 -5.31 1.34
N ILE A 57 7.13 -5.94 1.72
CA ILE A 57 5.79 -5.53 1.29
C ILE A 57 5.17 -4.62 2.34
N HIS A 58 4.42 -3.61 1.88
CA HIS A 58 3.47 -2.88 2.72
C HIS A 58 2.04 -3.24 2.28
N ILE A 59 1.17 -3.49 3.25
CA ILE A 59 -0.24 -3.79 3.03
C ILE A 59 -1.13 -2.80 3.78
N LEU A 60 -2.36 -2.62 3.31
CA LEU A 60 -3.40 -1.95 4.07
C LEU A 60 -4.38 -2.95 4.67
N ASP A 61 -4.64 -2.81 5.96
CA ASP A 61 -5.68 -3.54 6.65
C ASP A 61 -6.17 -2.72 7.86
N GLU A 62 -7.48 -2.76 8.14
CA GLU A 62 -8.09 -2.07 9.28
C GLU A 62 -7.80 -2.79 10.61
N ALA A 63 -7.51 -4.10 10.55
CA ALA A 63 -7.18 -4.93 11.70
C ALA A 63 -5.82 -5.58 11.53
N ASN A 64 -5.27 -6.16 12.62
CA ASN A 64 -4.02 -6.91 12.55
C ASN A 64 -4.17 -8.11 11.56
N PRO A 65 -3.39 -8.16 10.48
CA PRO A 65 -3.41 -9.28 9.52
C PRO A 65 -2.81 -10.58 10.09
N GLU A 66 -2.26 -10.51 11.30
CA GLU A 66 -1.52 -11.57 11.98
C GLU A 66 -0.32 -12.02 11.13
N ASN A 67 0.05 -13.31 11.15
CA ASN A 67 1.05 -13.89 10.25
C ASN A 67 2.43 -13.19 10.29
N GLY A 68 2.79 -12.53 11.39
CA GLY A 68 4.08 -11.83 11.52
C GLY A 68 4.18 -10.53 10.72
N PHE A 69 3.05 -9.87 10.42
CA PHE A 69 3.05 -8.48 10.00
C PHE A 69 3.37 -7.55 11.17
N GLU A 70 4.08 -6.47 10.87
CA GLU A 70 4.42 -5.42 11.84
C GLU A 70 3.66 -4.14 11.51
N ALA A 71 3.01 -3.54 12.51
CA ALA A 71 2.41 -2.22 12.35
C ALA A 71 3.49 -1.14 12.18
N ILE A 72 3.31 -0.25 11.22
CA ILE A 72 4.24 0.86 10.97
C ILE A 72 3.50 2.20 10.83
N ALA A 73 4.24 3.29 11.07
CA ALA A 73 3.75 4.62 10.73
C ALA A 73 3.67 4.78 9.20
N PRO A 74 2.55 5.25 8.64
CA PRO A 74 2.44 5.48 7.20
C PRO A 74 3.43 6.53 6.71
N SER A 75 3.92 6.33 5.50
CA SER A 75 4.75 7.28 4.77
C SER A 75 3.99 7.95 3.62
N ILE A 76 4.57 8.98 3.03
CA ILE A 76 4.02 9.60 1.81
C ILE A 76 3.98 8.59 0.64
N GLU A 77 4.93 7.65 0.61
CA GLU A 77 4.97 6.57 -0.39
C GLU A 77 3.72 5.67 -0.28
N ASP A 78 3.30 5.34 0.95
CA ASP A 78 2.07 4.56 1.19
C ASP A 78 0.81 5.32 0.75
N VAL A 79 0.77 6.63 1.00
CA VAL A 79 -0.30 7.50 0.48
C VAL A 79 -0.32 7.46 -1.05
N PHE A 80 0.83 7.60 -1.69
CA PHE A 80 0.90 7.59 -3.15
C PHE A 80 0.37 6.28 -3.75
N PHE A 81 0.90 5.15 -3.29
CA PHE A 81 0.53 3.85 -3.86
C PHE A 81 -0.88 3.41 -3.50
N SER A 82 -1.38 3.74 -2.30
CA SER A 82 -2.77 3.44 -1.93
C SER A 82 -3.79 4.14 -2.84
N LYS A 83 -3.55 5.40 -3.23
CA LYS A 83 -4.45 6.15 -4.13
C LYS A 83 -4.38 5.64 -5.57
N ILE A 84 -3.18 5.26 -6.02
CA ILE A 84 -2.99 4.68 -7.36
C ILE A 84 -3.66 3.31 -7.46
N LYS A 85 -3.37 2.40 -6.52
CA LYS A 85 -3.91 1.03 -6.53
C LYS A 85 -5.43 1.00 -6.47
N LYS A 86 -6.03 1.82 -5.59
CA LYS A 86 -7.49 1.97 -5.48
C LYS A 86 -8.15 2.36 -6.81
N THR A 87 -7.47 3.18 -7.61
CA THR A 87 -7.98 3.60 -8.92
C THR A 87 -7.87 2.48 -9.95
N SER A 88 -6.79 1.69 -9.94
CA SER A 88 -6.62 0.55 -10.84
C SER A 88 -7.70 -0.52 -10.63
N GLU A 89 -8.08 -0.81 -9.39
CA GLU A 89 -9.15 -1.76 -9.08
C GLU A 89 -10.54 -1.24 -9.44
N ALA A 90 -10.79 0.07 -9.23
CA ALA A 90 -12.04 0.70 -9.65
C ALA A 90 -12.24 0.66 -11.17
N ASN A 91 -11.15 0.71 -11.96
CA ASN A 91 -11.22 0.63 -13.41
C ASN A 91 -11.38 -0.81 -13.94
N LEU A 92 -11.08 -1.84 -13.13
CA LEU A 92 -11.30 -3.27 -13.47
C LEU A 92 -12.73 -3.75 -13.13
N SER A 93 -13.48 -2.93 -12.40
CA SER A 93 -14.86 -3.22 -11.96
C SER A 93 -15.93 -2.53 -12.83
N LEU A 94 -15.52 -1.96 -13.98
CA LEU A 94 -16.34 -1.28 -14.99
C LEU A 94 -16.22 -2.01 -16.33
#